data_AF-A0A165SVB2-F1
#
_entry.id   AF-A0A165SVB2-F1
#
_cell.length_a   1.000
_cell.length_b   1.000
_cell.length_c   1.000
_cell.angle_alpha   90.00
_cell.angle_beta   90.00
_cell.angle_gamma   90.00
#
_symmetry.space_group_name_H-M   'P 1'
#
loop_
_entity.id
_entity.type
_entity.pdbx_description
1 polymer ?
#
loop_
_entity_poly.entity_id
_entity_poly.type
_entity_poly.pdbx_seq_one_letter_code
_entity_poly.pdbx_strand_id
1 'polypeptide(L)'
;MDSGAIAYVRQQKALGLGHAVWCARRLLGDEPFAVLLPDDVIAAEKPCLQQMVEAYAETGGNMVATMEVPMDKASSYGVLDISEDMGSIVKARGMVEKPKREDAPSNLAVIGRYILTPQVMENLHARKVGAGGEIQLTDAIAQEIVNSDNVYGFRFRGQRFDCGSKAGFLQATVAFGLARDDLNEEFAQYLGEIVAMRQAAE
;
A
#
# COMPACT_ATOMS: atom_id res chain seq x y z
N MET A 1 6.16 -14.17 -21.15
CA MET A 1 4.90 -13.62 -21.71
C MET A 1 5.25 -12.31 -22.38
N ASP A 2 4.57 -11.94 -23.47
CA ASP A 2 4.83 -10.65 -24.11
C ASP A 2 4.39 -9.48 -23.21
N SER A 3 4.94 -8.29 -23.46
CA SER A 3 4.58 -7.10 -22.70
C SER A 3 3.08 -6.82 -22.78
N GLY A 4 2.44 -6.53 -21.64
CA GLY A 4 1.00 -6.31 -21.53
C GLY A 4 0.15 -7.58 -21.38
N ALA A 5 0.75 -8.78 -21.35
CA ALA A 5 0.00 -10.00 -21.12
C ALA A 5 -0.55 -10.11 -19.68
N ILE A 6 -1.74 -10.70 -19.54
CA ILE A 6 -2.43 -10.86 -18.26
C ILE A 6 -2.63 -12.34 -17.97
N ALA A 7 -2.29 -12.77 -16.76
CA ALA A 7 -2.55 -14.11 -16.25
C ALA A 7 -3.52 -14.05 -15.07
N TYR A 8 -4.37 -15.06 -14.95
CA TYR A 8 -5.36 -15.15 -13.88
C TYR A 8 -5.09 -16.39 -13.02
N VAL A 9 -5.18 -16.20 -11.70
CA VAL A 9 -5.17 -17.29 -10.72
C VAL A 9 -6.36 -17.12 -9.78
N ARG A 10 -6.95 -18.23 -9.33
CA ARG A 10 -8.07 -18.20 -8.41
C ARG A 10 -7.60 -18.35 -6.98
N GLN A 11 -8.02 -17.42 -6.12
CA GLN A 11 -8.01 -17.63 -4.67
C GLN A 11 -9.30 -18.38 -4.30
N GLN A 12 -9.19 -19.66 -3.93
CA GLN A 12 -10.37 -20.52 -3.69
C GLN A 12 -11.15 -20.18 -2.40
N LYS A 13 -10.48 -19.54 -1.44
CA LYS A 13 -11.03 -19.14 -0.15
C LYS A 13 -10.43 -17.79 0.25
N ALA A 14 -11.26 -16.90 0.79
CA ALA A 14 -10.82 -15.62 1.35
C ALA A 14 -10.07 -15.86 2.67
N LEU A 15 -8.77 -16.13 2.58
CA LEU A 15 -7.90 -16.40 3.74
C LEU A 15 -6.92 -15.25 4.00
N GLY A 16 -7.20 -14.05 3.50
CA GLY A 16 -6.34 -12.87 3.64
C GLY A 16 -5.45 -12.56 2.45
N LEU A 17 -4.82 -11.38 2.51
CA LEU A 17 -3.96 -10.83 1.46
C LEU A 17 -2.72 -11.70 1.21
N GLY A 18 -2.07 -12.19 2.27
CA GLY A 18 -0.90 -13.06 2.14
C GLY A 18 -1.23 -14.34 1.37
N HIS A 19 -2.41 -14.94 1.61
CA HIS A 19 -2.87 -16.07 0.82
C HIS A 19 -3.12 -15.72 -0.64
N ALA A 20 -3.70 -14.54 -0.92
CA ALA A 20 -3.95 -14.08 -2.29
C ALA A 20 -2.64 -13.93 -3.07
N VAL A 21 -1.63 -13.32 -2.47
CA VAL A 21 -0.28 -13.18 -3.06
C VAL A 21 0.36 -14.56 -3.27
N TRP A 22 0.27 -15.47 -2.28
CA TRP A 22 0.80 -16.83 -2.40
C TRP A 22 0.14 -17.68 -3.50
N CYS A 23 -1.12 -17.41 -3.86
CA CYS A 23 -1.77 -18.07 -5.00
C CYS A 23 -1.00 -17.83 -6.31
N ALA A 24 -0.36 -16.67 -6.47
CA ALA A 24 0.40 -16.31 -7.67
C ALA A 24 1.81 -16.95 -7.76
N ARG A 25 2.30 -17.63 -6.71
CA ARG A 25 3.70 -18.14 -6.63
C ARG A 25 4.20 -18.93 -7.84
N ARG A 26 3.31 -19.68 -8.52
CA ARG A 26 3.68 -20.50 -9.69
C ARG A 26 3.89 -19.68 -10.97
N LEU A 27 3.41 -18.44 -10.99
CA LEU A 27 3.51 -17.52 -12.12
C LEU A 27 4.74 -16.62 -12.02
N LEU A 28 5.25 -16.38 -10.81
CA LEU A 28 6.31 -15.40 -10.54
C LEU A 28 7.72 -15.97 -10.68
N GLY A 29 7.88 -17.29 -10.56
CA GLY A 29 9.21 -17.91 -10.60
C GLY A 29 10.09 -17.47 -9.42
N ASP A 30 11.38 -17.28 -9.68
CA ASP A 30 12.38 -16.81 -8.71
C ASP A 30 12.84 -15.38 -9.03
N GLU A 31 11.88 -14.51 -9.32
CA GLU A 31 12.13 -13.10 -9.66
C GLU A 31 11.42 -12.16 -8.66
N PRO A 32 12.02 -10.99 -8.33
CA PRO A 32 11.31 -9.96 -7.58
C PRO A 32 10.03 -9.53 -8.27
N PHE A 33 8.99 -9.23 -7.49
CA PHE A 33 7.67 -8.93 -8.01
C PHE A 33 7.01 -7.77 -7.27
N ALA A 34 6.16 -7.04 -7.98
CA ALA A 34 5.36 -5.98 -7.38
C ALA A 34 3.99 -6.50 -6.95
N VAL A 35 3.48 -5.98 -5.82
CA VAL A 35 2.09 -6.17 -5.38
C VAL A 35 1.42 -4.81 -5.34
N LEU A 36 0.24 -4.70 -5.95
CA LEU A 36 -0.55 -3.47 -6.02
C LEU A 36 -1.95 -3.76 -5.50
N LEU A 37 -2.33 -3.13 -4.39
CA LEU A 37 -3.70 -3.18 -3.90
C LEU A 37 -4.54 -2.17 -4.70
N PRO A 38 -5.60 -2.62 -5.40
CA PRO A 38 -6.33 -1.79 -6.35
C PRO A 38 -7.22 -0.73 -5.68
N ASP A 39 -7.54 -0.91 -4.41
CA ASP A 39 -8.27 0.04 -3.57
C ASP A 39 -7.41 1.23 -3.13
N ASP A 40 -6.08 1.12 -3.18
CA ASP A 40 -5.18 2.25 -3.00
C ASP A 40 -4.93 2.96 -4.33
N VAL A 41 -5.60 4.09 -4.55
CA VAL A 41 -5.39 4.95 -5.72
C VAL A 41 -4.42 6.05 -5.34
N ILE A 42 -3.32 6.20 -6.09
CA ILE A 42 -2.28 7.19 -5.80
C ILE A 42 -2.16 8.15 -6.98
N ALA A 43 -2.45 9.43 -6.74
CA ALA A 43 -2.22 10.51 -7.69
C ALA A 43 -0.83 11.11 -7.44
N ALA A 44 0.01 11.11 -8.46
CA ALA A 44 1.36 11.66 -8.41
C ALA A 44 1.82 12.03 -9.82
N GLU A 45 2.66 13.06 -9.93
CA GLU A 45 3.31 13.42 -11.20
C GLU A 45 4.15 12.24 -11.74
N LYS A 46 4.96 11.65 -10.85
CA LYS A 46 5.67 10.39 -11.12
C LYS A 46 4.93 9.23 -10.44
N PRO A 47 4.53 8.16 -11.16
CA PRO A 47 3.83 7.03 -10.55
C PRO A 47 4.56 6.43 -9.35
N CYS A 48 3.85 6.13 -8.27
CA CYS A 48 4.44 5.62 -7.03
C CYS A 48 5.32 4.38 -7.26
N LEU A 49 4.85 3.41 -8.06
CA LEU A 49 5.63 2.21 -8.37
C LEU A 49 6.93 2.55 -9.12
N GLN A 50 6.90 3.54 -10.02
CA GLN A 50 8.12 3.97 -10.73
C GLN A 50 9.13 4.60 -9.76
N GLN A 51 8.67 5.44 -8.82
CA GLN A 51 9.54 5.98 -7.77
C GLN A 51 10.19 4.85 -6.94
N MET A 52 9.40 3.84 -6.58
CA MET A 52 9.89 2.69 -5.82
C MET A 52 10.88 1.85 -6.62
N VAL A 53 10.64 1.59 -7.92
CA VAL A 53 11.57 0.81 -8.77
C VAL A 53 12.94 1.48 -8.88
N GLU A 54 12.97 2.82 -8.95
CA GLU A 54 14.23 3.56 -8.99
C GLU A 54 14.97 3.49 -7.65
N ALA A 55 14.28 3.67 -6.53
CA ALA A 55 14.86 3.49 -5.21
C ALA A 55 15.33 2.04 -4.97
N TYR A 56 14.56 1.07 -5.47
CA TYR A 56 14.86 -0.36 -5.37
C TYR A 56 16.16 -0.73 -6.08
N ALA A 57 16.51 -0.05 -7.16
CA ALA A 57 17.76 -0.29 -7.87
C ALA A 57 19.00 0.01 -7.01
N GLU A 58 18.87 0.85 -5.98
CA GLU A 58 19.94 1.19 -5.04
C GLU A 58 19.96 0.24 -3.83
N THR A 59 18.80 -0.16 -3.30
CA THR A 59 18.70 -0.92 -2.05
C THR A 59 18.57 -2.44 -2.23
N GLY A 60 17.94 -2.88 -3.31
CA GLY A 60 17.44 -4.25 -3.45
C GLY A 60 16.48 -4.64 -2.32
N GLY A 61 16.43 -5.94 -2.00
CA GLY A 61 15.69 -6.48 -0.87
C GLY A 61 14.17 -6.41 -1.04
N ASN A 62 13.45 -6.05 0.02
CA ASN A 62 12.01 -5.86 0.02
C ASN A 62 11.70 -4.37 0.27
N MET A 63 10.77 -3.81 -0.49
CA MET A 63 10.39 -2.40 -0.38
C MET A 63 8.88 -2.24 -0.30
N VAL A 64 8.42 -1.43 0.64
CA VAL A 64 6.99 -1.10 0.83
C VAL A 64 6.78 0.40 0.71
N ALA A 65 5.77 0.84 -0.01
CA ALA A 65 5.40 2.25 -0.01
C ALA A 65 4.87 2.64 1.36
N THR A 66 5.19 3.84 1.80
CA THR A 66 4.81 4.35 3.11
C THR A 66 4.34 5.79 3.02
N MET A 67 3.44 6.15 3.93
CA MET A 67 3.08 7.54 4.19
C MET A 67 2.87 7.75 5.69
N GLU A 68 3.07 8.98 6.14
CA GLU A 68 2.72 9.34 7.49
C GLU A 68 1.19 9.45 7.62
N VAL A 69 0.66 8.86 8.70
CA VAL A 69 -0.75 8.97 9.06
C VAL A 69 -0.89 9.60 10.45
N PRO A 70 -2.02 10.27 10.73
CA PRO A 70 -2.39 10.57 12.11
C PRO A 70 -2.37 9.31 12.98
N MET A 71 -1.84 9.40 14.21
CA MET A 71 -1.65 8.24 15.10
C MET A 71 -2.96 7.51 15.45
N ASP A 72 -4.10 8.21 15.44
CA ASP A 72 -5.43 7.64 15.64
C ASP A 72 -5.90 6.79 14.45
N LYS A 73 -5.27 6.93 13.28
CA LYS A 73 -5.53 6.11 12.09
C LYS A 73 -4.57 4.93 11.93
N ALA A 74 -3.53 4.82 12.75
CA ALA A 74 -2.50 3.77 12.65
C ALA A 74 -3.07 2.34 12.71
N SER A 75 -4.13 2.13 13.47
CA SER A 75 -4.81 0.82 13.63
C SER A 75 -5.50 0.30 12.37
N SER A 76 -5.57 1.11 11.32
CA SER A 76 -6.12 0.69 10.01
C SER A 76 -5.05 0.13 9.07
N TYR A 77 -3.77 0.18 9.44
CA TYR A 77 -2.64 -0.10 8.55
C TYR A 77 -1.62 -1.05 9.16
N GLY A 78 -0.77 -1.63 8.31
CA GLY A 78 0.55 -2.09 8.75
C GLY A 78 1.44 -0.88 9.07
N VAL A 79 2.18 -0.93 10.17
CA VAL A 79 3.04 0.18 10.63
C VAL A 79 4.48 -0.31 10.72
N LEU A 80 5.42 0.47 10.19
CA LEU A 80 6.86 0.16 10.28
C LEU A 80 7.46 0.63 11.61
N ASP A 81 8.34 -0.18 12.17
CA ASP A 81 9.31 0.24 13.18
C ASP A 81 10.64 0.55 12.48
N ILE A 82 11.12 1.79 12.63
CA ILE A 82 12.24 2.34 11.85
C ILE A 82 13.55 2.11 12.62
N SER A 83 14.54 1.48 11.97
CA SER A 83 15.91 1.40 12.49
C SER A 83 16.77 2.56 12.02
N GLU A 84 16.66 2.91 10.74
CA GLU A 84 17.49 3.94 10.11
C GLU A 84 16.64 4.78 9.16
N ASP A 85 16.80 6.10 9.23
CA ASP A 85 16.12 7.05 8.36
C ASP A 85 17.11 7.66 7.36
N MET A 86 16.91 7.35 6.08
CA MET A 86 17.73 7.81 4.95
C MET A 86 16.95 8.79 4.06
N GLY A 87 15.97 9.51 4.62
CA GLY A 87 15.17 10.51 3.89
C GLY A 87 13.96 9.90 3.19
N SER A 88 14.01 9.69 1.88
CA SER A 88 12.89 9.04 1.17
C SER A 88 12.82 7.53 1.41
N ILE A 89 13.90 6.93 1.87
CA ILE A 89 13.99 5.50 2.20
C ILE A 89 14.22 5.39 3.71
N VAL A 90 13.55 4.44 4.35
CA VAL A 90 13.82 4.05 5.74
C VAL A 90 14.12 2.57 5.79
N LYS A 91 15.03 2.16 6.66
CA LYS A 91 15.24 0.74 6.98
C LYS A 91 14.30 0.34 8.10
N ALA A 92 13.62 -0.80 7.94
CA ALA A 92 12.71 -1.34 8.94
C ALA A 92 13.45 -2.32 9.85
N ARG A 93 13.19 -2.25 11.17
CA ARG A 93 13.54 -3.30 12.15
C ARG A 93 12.34 -4.06 12.69
N GLY A 94 11.14 -3.66 12.30
CA GLY A 94 9.91 -4.33 12.63
C GLY A 94 8.76 -3.84 11.76
N MET A 95 7.70 -4.62 11.71
CA MET A 95 6.46 -4.27 11.03
C MET A 95 5.30 -4.96 11.73
N VAL A 96 4.23 -4.23 12.02
CA VAL A 96 3.08 -4.75 12.78
C VAL A 96 1.78 -4.45 12.03
N GLU A 97 0.95 -5.46 11.83
CA GLU A 97 -0.37 -5.32 11.20
C GLU A 97 -1.40 -4.76 12.19
N LYS A 98 -2.01 -3.62 11.85
CA LYS A 98 -3.14 -3.00 12.58
C LYS A 98 -2.89 -2.91 14.09
N PRO A 99 -1.77 -2.29 14.52
CA PRO A 99 -1.46 -2.17 15.94
C PRO A 99 -2.54 -1.33 16.64
N LYS A 100 -2.72 -1.56 17.94
CA LYS A 100 -3.43 -0.57 18.76
C LYS A 100 -2.63 0.73 18.74
N ARG A 101 -3.31 1.85 18.95
CA ARG A 101 -2.67 3.19 18.95
C ARG A 101 -1.46 3.26 19.90
N GLU A 102 -1.58 2.64 21.08
CA GLU A 102 -0.54 2.59 22.11
C GLU A 102 0.63 1.65 21.78
N ASP A 103 0.41 0.69 20.88
CA ASP A 103 1.38 -0.31 20.46
C ASP A 103 2.02 0.03 19.10
N ALA A 104 1.60 1.12 18.46
CA ALA A 104 2.09 1.53 17.15
C ALA A 104 3.55 2.03 17.27
N PRO A 105 4.52 1.38 16.60
CA PRO A 105 5.94 1.71 16.76
C PRO A 105 6.32 3.04 16.10
N SER A 106 5.52 3.51 15.16
CA SER A 106 5.64 4.82 14.53
C SER A 106 4.29 5.28 13.96
N ASN A 107 4.29 6.40 13.24
CA ASN A 107 3.15 6.85 12.43
C ASN A 107 3.33 6.54 10.94
N LEU A 108 4.34 5.74 10.57
CA LEU A 108 4.67 5.44 9.18
C LEU A 108 3.90 4.19 8.72
N ALA A 109 2.76 4.44 8.07
CA ALA A 109 1.85 3.41 7.59
C ALA A 109 2.29 2.86 6.23
N VAL A 110 2.17 1.55 6.06
CA VAL A 110 2.39 0.86 4.80
C VAL A 110 1.16 0.99 3.91
N ILE A 111 1.41 1.39 2.67
CA ILE A 111 0.42 1.55 1.61
C ILE A 111 0.53 0.36 0.66
N GLY A 112 -0.56 0.05 -0.05
CA GLY A 112 -0.74 -1.09 -0.93
C GLY A 112 0.10 -1.08 -2.21
N ARG A 113 1.39 -0.77 -2.10
CA ARG A 113 2.41 -0.89 -3.15
C ARG A 113 3.65 -1.52 -2.54
N TYR A 114 4.07 -2.63 -3.11
CA TYR A 114 5.18 -3.43 -2.61
C TYR A 114 6.07 -3.84 -3.79
N ILE A 115 7.37 -3.95 -3.55
CA ILE A 115 8.33 -4.70 -4.38
C ILE A 115 8.95 -5.74 -3.46
N LEU A 116 8.72 -7.02 -3.74
CA LEU A 116 9.05 -8.12 -2.83
C LEU A 116 9.97 -9.11 -3.51
N THR A 117 10.84 -9.71 -2.71
CA THR A 117 11.68 -10.83 -3.11
C THR A 117 10.90 -12.15 -3.14
N PRO A 118 11.36 -13.17 -3.90
CA PRO A 118 10.79 -14.51 -3.87
C PRO A 118 10.72 -15.14 -2.47
N GLN A 119 11.66 -14.80 -1.56
CA GLN A 119 11.72 -15.32 -0.19
C GLN A 119 10.43 -15.05 0.60
N VAL A 120 9.73 -13.95 0.32
CA VAL A 120 8.42 -13.67 0.95
C VAL A 120 7.41 -14.77 0.67
N MET A 121 7.47 -15.44 -0.50
CA MET A 121 6.59 -16.56 -0.83
C MET A 121 6.87 -17.80 0.02
N GLU A 122 8.12 -18.01 0.44
CA GLU A 122 8.51 -19.08 1.35
C GLU A 122 7.92 -18.84 2.73
N ASN A 123 8.00 -17.60 3.23
CA ASN A 123 7.37 -17.22 4.51
C ASN A 123 5.84 -17.40 4.47
N LEU A 124 5.21 -17.08 3.33
CA LEU A 124 3.78 -17.29 3.13
C LEU A 124 3.40 -18.78 3.02
N HIS A 125 4.32 -19.66 2.61
CA HIS A 125 4.07 -21.09 2.48
C HIS A 125 3.70 -21.75 3.82
N ALA A 126 4.22 -21.25 4.93
CA ALA A 126 3.89 -21.72 6.27
C ALA A 126 2.42 -21.47 6.65
N ARG A 127 1.70 -20.57 5.94
CA ARG A 127 0.27 -20.24 6.17
C ARG A 127 -0.06 -19.93 7.62
N LYS A 128 0.85 -19.25 8.31
CA LYS A 128 0.60 -18.75 9.66
C LYS A 128 -0.55 -17.75 9.62
N VAL A 129 -1.46 -17.90 10.56
CA VAL A 129 -2.63 -17.02 10.70
C VAL A 129 -2.26 -15.91 11.69
N GLY A 130 -2.50 -14.67 11.28
CA GLY A 130 -2.20 -13.46 12.05
C GLY A 130 -3.45 -12.68 12.43
N ALA A 131 -3.35 -11.35 12.32
CA ALA A 131 -4.44 -10.44 12.65
C ALA A 131 -5.74 -10.79 11.89
N GLY A 132 -6.86 -10.77 12.61
CA GLY A 132 -8.19 -11.03 12.04
C GLY A 132 -8.49 -12.47 11.63
N GLY A 133 -7.62 -13.44 11.97
CA GLY A 133 -7.81 -14.83 11.55
C GLY A 133 -7.42 -15.08 10.08
N GLU A 134 -6.63 -14.17 9.50
CA GLU A 134 -6.19 -14.20 8.11
C GLU A 134 -4.67 -14.42 7.99
N ILE A 135 -4.24 -14.92 6.83
CA ILE A 135 -2.82 -14.99 6.45
C ILE A 135 -2.42 -13.61 5.93
N GLN A 136 -1.66 -12.88 6.74
CA GLN A 136 -1.25 -11.51 6.44
C GLN A 136 0.05 -11.46 5.64
N LEU A 137 0.11 -10.58 4.63
CA LEU A 137 1.35 -10.31 3.91
C LEU A 137 2.37 -9.60 4.83
N THR A 138 1.87 -8.72 5.70
CA THR A 138 2.66 -8.00 6.72
C THR A 138 3.50 -8.94 7.57
N ASP A 139 2.92 -10.05 8.04
CA ASP A 139 3.64 -11.03 8.89
C ASP A 139 4.75 -11.76 8.12
N ALA A 140 4.58 -11.96 6.80
CA ALA A 140 5.60 -12.57 5.95
C ALA A 140 6.76 -11.60 5.65
N ILE A 141 6.46 -10.31 5.49
CA ILE A 141 7.48 -9.25 5.33
C ILE A 141 8.22 -9.04 6.67
N ALA A 142 7.51 -9.04 7.79
CA ALA A 142 8.12 -8.95 9.12
C ALA A 142 9.10 -10.10 9.40
N GLN A 143 8.85 -11.30 8.85
CA GLN A 143 9.81 -12.41 8.92
C GLN A 143 11.09 -12.12 8.11
N GLU A 144 11.00 -11.44 6.96
CA GLU A 144 12.19 -11.03 6.20
C GLU A 144 13.06 -10.02 6.94
N ILE A 145 12.45 -9.14 7.76
CA ILE A 145 13.22 -8.24 8.62
C ILE A 145 14.17 -9.03 9.53
N VAL A 146 13.70 -10.13 10.10
CA VAL A 146 14.48 -10.98 11.01
C VAL A 146 15.47 -11.86 10.26
N ASN A 147 15.08 -12.40 9.10
CA ASN A 147 15.88 -13.37 8.36
C ASN A 147 17.03 -12.73 7.57
N SER A 148 16.79 -11.57 6.97
CA SER A 148 17.68 -10.99 5.95
C SER A 148 17.98 -9.50 6.17
N ASP A 149 17.32 -8.82 7.11
CA ASP A 149 17.55 -7.41 7.47
C ASP A 149 17.56 -6.47 6.25
N ASN A 150 16.72 -6.77 5.26
CA ASN A 150 16.71 -6.12 3.93
C ASN A 150 15.35 -5.50 3.56
N VAL A 151 14.57 -5.10 4.55
CA VAL A 151 13.24 -4.50 4.34
C VAL A 151 13.30 -2.98 4.49
N TYR A 152 12.75 -2.29 3.50
CA TYR A 152 12.77 -0.84 3.41
C TYR A 152 11.36 -0.27 3.25
N GLY A 153 11.09 0.84 3.92
CA GLY A 153 9.96 1.71 3.65
C GLY A 153 10.35 2.82 2.67
N PHE A 154 9.49 3.13 1.71
CA PHE A 154 9.69 4.22 0.76
C PHE A 154 8.62 5.29 0.95
N ARG A 155 9.01 6.51 1.34
CA ARG A 155 8.14 7.68 1.48
C ARG A 155 7.85 8.26 0.09
N PHE A 156 6.81 7.75 -0.56
CA PHE A 156 6.47 8.18 -1.91
C PHE A 156 5.98 9.64 -1.94
N ARG A 157 6.22 10.31 -3.06
CA ARG A 157 5.65 11.64 -3.31
C ARG A 157 4.36 11.50 -4.11
N GLY A 158 3.27 11.97 -3.53
CA GLY A 158 1.94 11.91 -4.13
C GLY A 158 0.84 11.96 -3.09
N GLN A 159 -0.40 11.86 -3.55
CA GLN A 159 -1.58 11.80 -2.72
C GLN A 159 -2.23 10.43 -2.87
N ARG A 160 -2.39 9.72 -1.76
CA ARG A 160 -3.16 8.47 -1.69
C ARG A 160 -4.62 8.78 -1.39
N PHE A 161 -5.50 8.06 -2.08
CA PHE A 161 -6.91 7.93 -1.77
C PHE A 161 -7.23 6.47 -1.44
N ASP A 162 -7.89 6.26 -0.30
CA ASP A 162 -8.38 4.96 0.15
C ASP A 162 -9.77 4.68 -0.45
N CYS A 163 -9.79 4.05 -1.62
CA CYS A 163 -11.02 3.66 -2.30
C CYS A 163 -11.64 2.37 -1.73
N GLY A 164 -11.04 1.76 -0.70
CA GLY A 164 -11.66 0.70 0.08
C GLY A 164 -12.77 1.25 1.00
N SER A 165 -12.68 2.53 1.38
CA SER A 165 -13.72 3.24 2.10
C SER A 165 -14.66 4.01 1.18
N LYS A 166 -15.95 4.08 1.53
CA LYS A 166 -16.95 4.87 0.77
C LYS A 166 -16.57 6.35 0.69
N ALA A 167 -16.08 6.92 1.79
CA ALA A 167 -15.69 8.32 1.85
C ALA A 167 -14.45 8.58 0.99
N GLY A 168 -13.42 7.73 1.08
CA GLY A 168 -12.21 7.88 0.30
C GLY A 168 -12.43 7.66 -1.20
N PHE A 169 -13.35 6.76 -1.60
CA PHE A 169 -13.78 6.64 -2.99
C PHE A 169 -14.39 7.93 -3.55
N LEU A 170 -15.28 8.59 -2.78
CA LEU A 170 -15.86 9.87 -3.19
C LEU A 170 -14.81 10.99 -3.24
N GLN A 171 -13.89 11.03 -2.27
CA GLN A 171 -12.77 11.98 -2.26
C GLN A 171 -11.87 11.80 -3.49
N ALA A 172 -11.54 10.55 -3.85
CA ALA A 172 -10.80 10.25 -5.07
C ALA A 172 -11.56 10.76 -6.29
N THR A 173 -12.85 10.45 -6.40
CA THR A 173 -13.68 10.85 -7.54
C THR A 173 -13.69 12.38 -7.71
N VAL A 174 -13.86 13.13 -6.62
CA VAL A 174 -13.80 14.59 -6.63
C VAL A 174 -12.42 15.09 -7.06
N ALA A 175 -11.35 14.57 -6.46
CA ALA A 175 -9.99 15.01 -6.76
C ALA A 175 -9.61 14.75 -8.23
N PHE A 176 -9.90 13.57 -8.76
CA PHE A 176 -9.61 13.23 -10.16
C PHE A 176 -10.52 13.97 -11.13
N GLY A 177 -11.78 14.22 -10.77
CA GLY A 177 -12.69 15.05 -11.59
C GLY A 177 -12.19 16.49 -11.70
N LEU A 178 -11.77 17.08 -10.58
CA LEU A 178 -11.21 18.43 -10.56
C LEU A 178 -9.81 18.53 -11.18
N ALA A 179 -9.04 17.44 -11.26
CA ALA A 179 -7.73 17.44 -11.90
C ALA A 179 -7.80 17.41 -13.43
N ARG A 180 -8.98 17.25 -14.03
CA ARG A 180 -9.17 17.13 -15.48
C ARG A 180 -9.52 18.47 -16.11
N ASP A 181 -8.71 18.91 -17.06
CA ASP A 181 -8.93 20.19 -17.77
C ASP A 181 -10.30 20.27 -18.46
N ASP A 182 -10.81 19.14 -18.97
CA ASP A 182 -12.10 19.06 -19.65
C ASP A 182 -13.32 19.07 -18.72
N LEU A 183 -13.12 18.89 -17.41
CA LEU A 183 -14.19 18.80 -16.41
C LEU A 183 -14.07 19.83 -15.28
N ASN A 184 -12.87 20.38 -15.05
CA ASN A 184 -12.54 21.17 -13.85
C ASN A 184 -13.55 22.30 -13.61
N GLU A 185 -13.78 23.15 -14.61
CA GLU A 185 -14.57 24.37 -14.46
C GLU A 185 -16.04 24.06 -14.12
N GLU A 186 -16.70 23.25 -14.96
CA GLU A 186 -18.10 22.86 -14.77
C GLU A 186 -18.30 22.11 -13.44
N PHE A 187 -17.39 21.19 -13.12
CA PHE A 187 -17.52 20.37 -11.92
C PHE A 187 -17.21 21.15 -10.64
N ALA A 188 -16.22 22.05 -10.64
CA ALA A 188 -15.91 22.92 -9.51
C ALA A 188 -17.07 23.84 -9.19
N GLN A 189 -17.70 24.41 -10.22
CA GLN A 189 -18.89 25.24 -10.05
C GLN A 189 -20.02 24.46 -9.37
N TYR A 190 -20.34 23.27 -9.88
CA TYR A 190 -21.39 22.42 -9.30
C TYR A 190 -21.12 22.08 -7.83
N LEU A 191 -19.88 21.71 -7.48
CA LEU A 191 -19.53 21.42 -6.08
C LEU A 191 -19.67 22.65 -5.19
N GLY A 192 -19.31 23.83 -5.68
CA GLY A 192 -19.50 25.11 -4.99
C GLY A 192 -20.98 25.38 -4.67
N GLU A 193 -21.87 25.15 -5.64
CA GLU A 193 -23.32 25.30 -5.47
C GLU A 193 -23.87 24.35 -4.38
N ILE A 194 -23.45 23.08 -4.39
CA ILE A 194 -23.87 22.09 -3.38
C ILE A 194 -23.43 22.49 -1.97
N VAL A 195 -22.20 22.99 -1.81
CA VAL A 195 -21.69 23.43 -0.50
C VAL A 195 -22.45 24.67 -0.01
N ALA A 196 -22.69 25.65 -0.88
CA ALA A 196 -23.45 26.86 -0.54
C ALA A 196 -24.89 26.53 -0.14
N MET A 197 -25.56 25.62 -0.85
CA MET A 197 -26.91 25.17 -0.51
C MET A 197 -26.99 24.53 0.89
N ARG A 198 -25.97 23.75 1.26
CA ARG A 198 -25.91 23.14 2.60
C ARG A 198 -25.75 24.18 3.70
N GLN A 199 -24.87 25.17 3.51
CA GLN A 199 -24.67 26.25 4.48
C GLN A 199 -25.91 27.12 4.67
N ALA A 200 -26.72 27.30 3.62
CA ALA A 200 -27.98 28.03 3.71
C ALA A 200 -29.11 27.25 4.40
N ALA A 201 -28.96 25.93 4.54
CA ALA A 201 -29.93 25.04 5.17
C ALA A 201 -29.60 24.71 6.63
N GLU A 202 -28.40 25.05 7.10
CA GLU A 202 -27.95 24.96 8.51
C GLU A 202 -28.23 26.27 9.25
#